data_AF-E7G6V4-F1
#
_entry.id   AF-E7G6V4-F1
#
_cell.length_a   1.000
_cell.length_b   1.000
_cell.length_c   1.000
_cell.angle_alpha   90.00
_cell.angle_beta   90.00
_cell.angle_gamma   90.00
#
_symmetry.space_group_name_H-M   'P 1'
#
loop_
_entity.id
_entity.type
_entity.pdbx_description
1 polymer ?
#
loop_
_entity_poly.entity_id
_entity_poly.type
_entity_poly.pdbx_seq_one_letter_code
_entity_poly.pdbx_strand_id
1 'polypeptide(L)'
;MFGFLGFGGFWTYYKFGEIFPFAFFIFFGFFSFFFEGKLSHILEDELFQENKRKAQLEAYKIGFKLLFVVIWLMAIGMFSRNVEWCAMFMLISVSLIYALVLFLSNYLLYRYEKRE
;
A
#
# COMPACT_ATOMS: atom_id res chain seq x y z
N MET A 1 11.26 -9.03 2.14
CA MET A 1 12.00 -9.48 0.93
C MET A 1 11.09 -9.61 -0.28
N PHE A 2 9.92 -10.25 -0.17
CA PHE A 2 8.98 -10.47 -1.30
C PHE A 2 8.49 -9.20 -2.02
N GLY A 3 8.38 -8.05 -1.33
CA GLY A 3 8.00 -6.78 -1.97
C GLY A 3 8.93 -6.33 -3.10
N PHE A 4 10.22 -6.66 -2.99
CA PHE A 4 11.22 -6.32 -4.00
C PHE A 4 11.10 -7.17 -5.27
N LEU A 5 10.42 -8.32 -5.22
CA LEU A 5 10.10 -9.09 -6.43
C LEU A 5 9.21 -8.30 -7.40
N GLY A 6 8.49 -7.29 -6.91
CA GLY A 6 7.74 -6.33 -7.72
C GLY A 6 8.59 -5.64 -8.79
N PHE A 7 9.86 -5.35 -8.50
CA PHE A 7 10.77 -4.76 -9.49
C PHE A 7 11.13 -5.73 -10.63
N GLY A 8 11.01 -7.04 -10.40
CA GLY A 8 11.13 -8.06 -11.45
C GLY A 8 10.11 -7.87 -12.58
N GLY A 9 8.98 -7.19 -12.29
CA GLY A 9 7.95 -6.89 -13.28
C GLY A 9 8.45 -6.11 -14.49
N PHE A 10 9.43 -5.20 -14.32
CA PHE A 10 10.03 -4.47 -15.44
C PHE A 10 10.80 -5.39 -16.38
N TRP A 11 11.50 -6.39 -15.82
CA TRP A 11 12.24 -7.37 -16.60
C TRP A 11 11.31 -8.39 -17.29
N THR A 12 10.33 -8.94 -16.56
CA THR A 12 9.39 -9.92 -17.11
C THR A 12 8.49 -9.30 -18.16
N TYR A 13 8.09 -8.05 -17.99
CA TYR A 13 7.36 -7.32 -19.02
C TYR A 13 8.22 -7.17 -20.29
N TYR A 14 9.48 -6.75 -20.16
CA TYR A 14 10.36 -6.59 -21.32
C TYR A 14 10.66 -7.91 -22.05
N LYS A 15 10.77 -9.04 -21.33
CA LYS A 15 11.14 -10.34 -21.91
C LYS A 15 9.93 -11.18 -22.36
N PHE A 16 8.84 -11.15 -21.62
CA PHE A 16 7.71 -12.07 -21.77
C PHE A 16 6.35 -11.35 -21.88
N GLY A 17 6.30 -10.02 -21.73
CA GLY A 17 5.04 -9.26 -21.69
C GLY A 17 4.23 -9.45 -20.40
N GLU A 18 4.82 -10.05 -19.37
CA GLU A 18 4.13 -10.41 -18.14
C GLU A 18 4.19 -9.30 -17.08
N ILE A 19 3.02 -8.87 -16.61
CA ILE A 19 2.86 -7.78 -15.64
C ILE A 19 2.57 -8.27 -14.21
N PHE A 20 2.27 -9.56 -14.03
CA PHE A 20 1.89 -10.12 -12.71
C PHE A 20 2.91 -9.85 -11.59
N PRO A 21 4.23 -9.79 -11.83
CA PRO A 21 5.17 -9.58 -10.73
C PRO A 21 4.96 -8.24 -10.03
N PHE A 22 4.40 -7.22 -10.68
CA PHE A 22 4.09 -5.95 -10.03
C PHE A 22 3.12 -6.07 -8.84
N ALA A 23 2.27 -7.11 -8.81
CA ALA A 23 1.41 -7.39 -7.67
C ALA A 23 2.19 -7.69 -6.38
N PHE A 24 3.45 -8.14 -6.50
CA PHE A 24 4.29 -8.39 -5.33
C PHE A 24 4.61 -7.13 -4.53
N PHE A 25 4.41 -5.93 -5.07
CA PHE A 25 4.54 -4.70 -4.28
C PHE A 25 3.59 -4.65 -3.06
N ILE A 26 2.48 -5.40 -3.07
CA ILE A 26 1.60 -5.59 -1.90
C ILE A 26 2.39 -6.08 -0.67
N PHE A 27 3.42 -6.91 -0.86
CA PHE A 27 4.25 -7.43 0.22
C PHE A 27 5.09 -6.37 0.93
N PHE A 28 5.22 -5.15 0.40
CA PHE A 28 5.76 -4.05 1.20
C PHE A 28 4.85 -3.70 2.39
N GLY A 29 3.57 -4.04 2.33
CA GLY A 29 2.67 -3.96 3.46
C GLY A 29 3.16 -4.74 4.67
N PHE A 30 3.94 -5.82 4.49
CA PHE A 30 4.46 -6.62 5.61
C PHE A 30 5.46 -5.87 6.49
N PHE A 31 6.00 -4.74 6.05
CA PHE A 31 6.73 -3.85 6.95
C PHE A 31 5.86 -3.35 8.11
N SER A 32 4.53 -3.43 8.00
CA SER A 32 3.60 -3.15 9.09
C SER A 32 3.80 -4.07 10.30
N PHE A 33 4.22 -5.32 10.08
CA PHE A 33 4.47 -6.29 11.15
C PHE A 33 5.57 -5.84 12.11
N PHE A 34 6.49 -4.98 11.65
CA PHE A 34 7.49 -4.39 12.53
C PHE A 34 6.85 -3.55 13.64
N PHE A 35 5.84 -2.74 13.31
CA PHE A 35 5.11 -1.94 14.29
C PHE A 35 4.16 -2.78 15.13
N GLU A 36 3.52 -3.77 14.52
CA GLU A 36 2.69 -4.73 15.25
C GLU A 36 3.50 -5.49 16.31
N GLY A 37 4.71 -5.94 15.96
CA GLY A 37 5.64 -6.54 16.92
C GLY A 37 6.05 -5.59 18.05
N LYS A 38 6.19 -4.29 17.76
CA LYS A 38 6.42 -3.27 18.81
C LYS A 38 5.21 -3.05 19.70
N LEU A 39 3.99 -3.33 19.24
CA LEU A 39 2.76 -3.18 20.01
C LEU A 39 2.34 -4.45 20.77
N SER A 40 2.97 -5.59 20.47
CA SER A 40 2.61 -6.92 21.01
C SER A 40 2.58 -7.06 22.53
N HIS A 41 3.20 -6.14 23.28
CA HIS A 41 3.25 -6.15 24.74
C HIS A 41 2.21 -5.22 25.39
N ILE A 42 1.48 -4.42 24.59
CA ILE A 42 0.43 -3.54 25.07
C ILE A 42 -0.84 -4.38 25.29
N LEU A 43 -1.52 -4.14 26.41
CA LEU A 43 -2.79 -4.78 26.71
C LEU A 43 -3.86 -4.20 25.79
N GLU A 44 -4.56 -5.04 25.02
CA GLU A 44 -5.69 -4.57 24.20
C GLU A 44 -6.85 -4.16 25.11
N ASP A 45 -6.97 -2.85 25.38
CA ASP A 45 -8.10 -2.24 26.06
C ASP A 45 -9.04 -1.52 25.08
N GLU A 46 -10.11 -0.92 25.59
CA GLU A 46 -11.08 -0.21 24.76
C GLU A 46 -10.46 0.99 24.02
N LEU A 47 -9.50 1.67 24.65
CA LEU A 47 -8.79 2.82 24.08
C LEU A 47 -7.91 2.39 22.91
N PHE A 48 -7.17 1.29 23.05
CA PHE A 48 -6.36 0.71 21.97
C PHE A 48 -7.22 0.38 20.74
N GLN A 49 -8.41 -0.18 20.94
CA GLN A 49 -9.33 -0.47 19.84
C GLN A 49 -9.86 0.80 19.16
N GLU A 50 -10.11 1.87 19.92
CA GLU A 50 -10.48 3.16 19.37
C GLU A 50 -9.33 3.78 18.57
N ASN A 51 -8.12 3.79 19.12
CA ASN A 51 -6.90 4.25 18.46
C ASN A 51 -6.60 3.47 17.18
N LYS A 52 -6.82 2.15 17.19
CA LYS A 52 -6.69 1.27 16.01
C LYS A 52 -7.67 1.64 14.91
N ARG A 53 -8.95 1.83 15.25
CA ARG A 53 -9.97 2.27 14.28
C ARG A 53 -9.64 3.64 13.70
N LYS A 54 -9.22 4.58 14.55
CA LYS A 54 -8.81 5.92 14.13
C LYS A 54 -7.61 5.89 13.18
N ALA A 55 -6.59 5.11 13.52
CA ALA A 55 -5.40 4.92 12.69
C ALA A 55 -5.74 4.31 11.32
N GLN A 56 -6.61 3.29 11.30
CA GLN A 56 -7.09 2.69 10.06
C GLN A 56 -7.89 3.69 9.21
N LEU A 57 -8.79 4.45 9.81
CA LEU A 57 -9.57 5.47 9.09
C LEU A 57 -8.67 6.53 8.44
N GLU A 58 -7.66 7.03 9.16
CA GLU A 58 -6.71 7.99 8.60
C GLU A 58 -5.85 7.39 7.49
N ALA A 59 -5.41 6.14 7.66
CA ALA A 59 -4.67 5.43 6.61
C ALA A 59 -5.52 5.22 5.35
N TYR A 60 -6.78 4.80 5.50
CA TYR A 60 -7.71 4.66 4.37
C TYR A 60 -8.00 6.00 3.70
N LYS A 61 -8.20 7.09 4.45
CA LYS A 61 -8.39 8.43 3.88
C LYS A 61 -7.21 8.83 2.98
N ILE A 62 -5.98 8.57 3.43
CA ILE A 62 -4.78 8.85 2.63
C ILE A 62 -4.72 7.93 1.40
N GLY A 63 -5.01 6.64 1.57
CA GLY A 63 -5.09 5.68 0.47
C GLY A 63 -6.11 6.08 -0.60
N PHE A 64 -7.32 6.48 -0.20
CA PHE A 64 -8.36 6.93 -1.11
C PHE A 64 -7.99 8.23 -1.85
N LYS A 65 -7.31 9.18 -1.19
CA LYS A 65 -6.80 10.39 -1.85
C LYS A 65 -5.77 10.05 -2.94
N LEU A 66 -4.86 9.12 -2.66
CA LEU A 66 -3.88 8.66 -3.65
C LEU A 66 -4.56 7.91 -4.81
N LEU A 67 -5.52 7.05 -4.51
CA LEU A 67 -6.31 6.33 -5.52
C LEU A 67 -7.10 7.30 -6.40
N PHE A 68 -7.66 8.36 -5.83
CA PHE A 68 -8.31 9.43 -6.58
C PHE A 68 -7.34 10.12 -7.55
N VAL A 69 -6.11 10.43 -7.12
CA VAL A 69 -5.07 10.98 -8.01
C VAL A 69 -4.73 10.01 -9.13
N VAL A 70 -4.57 8.73 -8.84
CA VAL A 70 -4.30 7.69 -9.86
C VAL A 70 -5.41 7.65 -10.90
N ILE A 71 -6.68 7.63 -10.49
CA ILE A 71 -7.83 7.65 -11.41
C ILE A 71 -7.81 8.91 -12.29
N TRP A 72 -7.54 10.08 -11.72
CA TRP A 72 -7.44 11.32 -12.50
C TRP A 72 -6.31 11.29 -13.52
N LEU A 73 -5.13 10.78 -13.16
CA LEU A 73 -4.01 10.61 -14.09
C LEU A 73 -4.38 9.68 -15.26
N MET A 74 -5.15 8.63 -14.97
CA MET A 74 -5.69 7.74 -16.01
C MET A 74 -6.70 8.45 -16.92
N ALA A 75 -7.62 9.22 -16.35
CA ALA A 75 -8.66 9.94 -17.07
C ALA A 75 -8.10 11.03 -18.02
N ILE A 76 -6.99 11.68 -17.64
CA ILE A 76 -6.29 12.67 -18.49
C ILE A 76 -5.64 12.01 -19.72
N GLY A 77 -5.56 10.68 -19.76
CA GLY A 77 -5.10 9.95 -20.93
C GLY A 77 -3.57 9.90 -21.05
N MET A 78 -2.83 10.04 -19.93
CA MET A 78 -1.36 9.90 -19.90
C MET A 78 -0.86 8.61 -20.60
N PHE A 79 -1.68 7.55 -20.63
CA PHE A 79 -1.36 6.26 -21.24
C PHE A 79 -2.40 5.79 -22.27
N SER A 80 -3.22 6.68 -22.83
CA SER A 80 -4.32 6.32 -23.76
C SER A 80 -3.86 5.61 -25.04
N ARG A 81 -2.57 5.73 -25.37
CA ARG A 81 -1.98 5.21 -26.61
C ARG A 81 -1.59 3.73 -26.52
N ASN A 82 -1.43 3.17 -25.32
CA ASN A 82 -1.10 1.76 -25.16
C ASN A 82 -1.68 1.18 -23.86
N VAL A 83 -2.62 0.25 -24.02
CA VAL A 83 -3.40 -0.38 -22.94
C VAL A 83 -2.53 -1.14 -21.95
N GLU A 84 -1.40 -1.68 -22.38
CA GLU A 84 -0.49 -2.43 -21.50
C GLU A 84 0.19 -1.52 -20.48
N TRP A 85 0.59 -0.32 -20.89
CA TRP A 85 1.19 0.67 -19.98
C TRP A 85 0.18 1.20 -18.97
N CYS A 86 -1.08 1.36 -19.40
CA CYS A 86 -2.20 1.66 -18.52
C CYS A 86 -2.38 0.56 -17.45
N ALA A 87 -2.40 -0.72 -17.85
CA ALA A 87 -2.54 -1.84 -16.94
C ALA A 87 -1.36 -1.95 -15.96
N MET A 88 -0.12 -1.79 -16.44
CA MET A 88 1.08 -1.78 -15.58
C MET A 88 1.02 -0.67 -14.54
N PHE A 89 0.74 0.57 -14.97
CA PHE A 89 0.68 1.70 -14.07
C PHE A 89 -0.39 1.50 -13.00
N MET A 90 -1.60 1.08 -13.38
CA MET A 90 -2.66 0.78 -12.42
C MET A 90 -2.26 -0.33 -11.45
N LEU A 91 -1.69 -1.43 -11.95
CA LEU A 91 -1.31 -2.57 -11.10
C LEU A 91 -0.23 -2.17 -10.09
N ILE A 92 0.79 -1.42 -10.52
CA ILE A 92 1.84 -0.88 -9.64
C ILE A 92 1.24 0.08 -8.61
N SER A 93 0.46 1.06 -9.06
CA SER A 93 -0.12 2.08 -8.19
C SER A 93 -1.05 1.49 -7.13
N VAL A 94 -1.98 0.61 -7.52
CA VAL A 94 -2.93 -0.01 -6.58
C VAL A 94 -2.19 -0.92 -5.58
N SER A 95 -1.21 -1.69 -6.04
CA SER A 95 -0.41 -2.57 -5.17
C SER A 95 0.39 -1.77 -4.13
N LEU A 96 0.99 -0.65 -4.55
CA LEU A 96 1.72 0.24 -3.65
C LEU A 96 0.81 1.01 -2.69
N ILE A 97 -0.34 1.49 -3.16
CA ILE A 97 -1.34 2.15 -2.29
C ILE A 97 -1.83 1.16 -1.22
N TYR A 98 -2.14 -0.08 -1.60
CA TYR A 98 -2.56 -1.10 -0.66
C TYR A 98 -1.49 -1.38 0.40
N ALA A 99 -0.24 -1.60 -0.04
CA ALA A 99 0.89 -1.78 0.85
C ALA A 99 1.08 -0.59 1.81
N LEU A 100 0.96 0.63 1.29
CA LEU A 100 1.08 1.86 2.07
C LEU A 100 -0.03 1.97 3.12
N VAL A 101 -1.27 1.64 2.80
CA VAL A 101 -2.40 1.68 3.75
C VAL A 101 -2.18 0.71 4.91
N LEU A 102 -1.73 -0.51 4.63
CA LEU A 102 -1.42 -1.49 5.68
C LEU A 102 -0.28 -1.02 6.59
N PHE A 103 0.79 -0.50 5.98
CA PHE A 103 1.92 0.07 6.70
C PHE A 103 1.49 1.25 7.59
N LEU A 104 0.75 2.19 7.01
CA LEU A 104 0.36 3.43 7.67
C LEU A 104 -0.63 3.20 8.81
N SER A 105 -1.53 2.22 8.67
CA SER A 105 -2.47 1.84 9.73
C SER A 105 -1.75 1.45 11.02
N ASN A 106 -0.74 0.57 10.91
CA ASN A 106 0.02 0.10 12.07
C ASN A 106 1.04 1.15 12.57
N TYR A 107 1.61 1.95 11.67
CA TYR A 107 2.49 3.06 12.06
C TYR A 107 1.74 4.15 12.85
N LEU A 108 0.54 4.53 12.40
CA LEU A 108 -0.27 5.54 13.09
C LEU A 108 -0.77 5.03 14.44
N LEU A 109 -1.18 3.75 14.52
CA LEU A 109 -1.51 3.12 15.79
C LEU A 109 -0.33 3.18 16.76
N TYR A 110 0.86 2.75 16.33
CA TYR A 110 2.08 2.85 17.14
C TYR A 110 2.40 4.28 17.58
N ARG A 111 2.09 5.28 16.75
CA ARG A 111 2.28 6.68 17.10
C ARG A 111 1.26 7.18 18.12
N TYR A 112 0.01 6.72 18.08
CA TYR A 112 -1.02 7.10 19.05
C TYR A 112 -0.72 6.50 20.41
N GLU A 113 -0.40 5.21 20.47
CA GLU A 113 -0.03 4.50 21.71
C GLU A 113 1.23 5.04 22.40
N LYS A 114 2.12 5.72 21.65
CA LYS A 114 3.34 6.31 22.22
C LYS A 114 3.20 7.79 22.59
N ARG A 115 2.10 8.44 22.18
CA ARG A 115 1.84 9.86 22.44
C ARG A 115 0.88 10.08 23.61
N GLU A 116 0.17 9.04 24.01
CA GLU A 116 -0.59 8.95 25.26
C GLU A 116 0.28 8.24 26.32
#